data_AF-A0A6L5GEM6-F1
#
_entry.id   AF-A0A6L5GEM6-F1
#
_cell.length_a   1.000
_cell.length_b   1.000
_cell.length_c   1.000
_cell.angle_alpha   90.00
_cell.angle_beta   90.00
_cell.angle_gamma   90.00
#
_symmetry.space_group_name_H-M   'P 1'
#
loop_
_entity.id
_entity.type
_entity.pdbx_description
1 polymer ?
#
loop_
_entity_poly.entity_id
_entity_poly.type
_entity_poly.pdbx_seq_one_letter_code
_entity_poly.pdbx_strand_id
1 'polypeptide(L)'
;MQRLMRVFEDFVYGFDSGVDVPMEAAHALVRGLDSPALRDLAGLDREERLEIRDLVTATAAQLGFAIEPLQAVFEQRVREIAAAYLAGEREFTDALSGILALFWRYQDKGIGPYCCDALLHLQVWLDVREYDETFGSAEPAERDFRTRALAMVDGCRACTIASHRRRPSR
;
A
#
# COMPACT_ATOMS: atom_id res chain seq x y z
N MET A 1 1.17 19.23 -2.85
CA MET A 1 2.41 18.43 -2.78
C MET A 1 2.14 16.97 -2.43
N GLN A 2 1.55 16.65 -1.26
CA GLN A 2 1.33 15.26 -0.80
C GLN A 2 0.62 14.34 -1.82
N ARG A 3 -0.42 14.82 -2.51
CA ARG A 3 -1.10 14.06 -3.58
C ARG A 3 -0.15 13.65 -4.72
N LEU A 4 0.73 14.56 -5.15
CA LEU A 4 1.68 14.29 -6.23
C LEU A 4 2.74 13.29 -5.78
N MET A 5 3.23 13.41 -4.54
CA MET A 5 4.16 12.44 -3.95
C MET A 5 3.54 11.03 -3.94
N ARG A 6 2.29 10.91 -3.48
CA ARG A 6 1.55 9.65 -3.45
C ARG A 6 1.42 9.03 -4.85
N VAL A 7 1.03 9.84 -5.84
CA VAL A 7 0.94 9.44 -7.24
C VAL A 7 2.28 8.92 -7.77
N PHE A 8 3.38 9.60 -7.45
CA PHE A 8 4.71 9.18 -7.87
C PHE A 8 5.14 7.87 -7.22
N GLU A 9 4.92 7.71 -5.91
CA GLU A 9 5.17 6.45 -5.20
C GLU A 9 4.34 5.30 -5.79
N ASP A 10 3.05 5.55 -6.02
CA ASP A 10 2.12 4.55 -6.54
C ASP A 10 2.50 4.14 -7.97
N PHE A 11 2.96 5.08 -8.81
CA PHE A 11 3.46 4.78 -10.15
C PHE A 11 4.80 4.04 -10.14
N VAL A 12 5.78 4.52 -9.35
CA VAL A 12 7.14 3.98 -9.30
C VAL A 12 7.13 2.53 -8.79
N TYR A 13 6.35 2.26 -7.75
CA TYR A 13 6.24 0.93 -7.17
C TYR A 13 5.14 0.09 -7.80
N GLY A 14 4.23 0.72 -8.54
CA GLY A 14 3.10 0.08 -9.20
C GLY A 14 1.98 -0.30 -8.24
N PHE A 15 1.77 0.47 -7.17
CA PHE A 15 0.59 0.29 -6.31
C PHE A 15 -0.71 0.57 -7.05
N ASP A 16 -0.67 1.48 -8.03
CA ASP A 16 -1.80 1.77 -8.91
C ASP A 16 -1.33 1.87 -10.36
N SER A 17 -1.73 0.90 -11.18
CA SER A 17 -1.41 0.87 -12.61
C SER A 17 -2.32 1.76 -13.46
N GLY A 18 -3.41 2.28 -12.89
CA GLY A 18 -4.39 3.14 -13.56
C GLY A 18 -4.19 4.64 -13.34
N VAL A 19 -3.22 5.04 -12.50
CA VAL A 19 -2.91 6.46 -12.27
C VAL A 19 -2.38 7.12 -13.54
N ASP A 20 -3.06 8.17 -13.96
CA ASP A 20 -2.63 9.07 -15.03
C ASP A 20 -1.66 10.12 -14.45
N VAL A 21 -0.37 9.76 -14.43
CA VAL A 21 0.68 10.64 -13.89
C VAL A 21 0.76 11.98 -14.64
N PRO A 22 0.72 12.02 -15.99
CA PRO A 22 0.70 13.30 -16.71
C PRO A 22 -0.48 14.20 -16.31
N MET A 23 -1.68 13.66 -16.18
CA MET A 23 -2.85 14.44 -15.74
C MET A 23 -2.68 14.97 -14.31
N GLU A 24 -2.14 14.17 -13.40
CA GLU A 24 -1.86 14.61 -12.03
C GLU A 24 -0.76 15.68 -11.96
N ALA A 25 0.22 15.63 -12.86
CA ALA A 25 1.21 16.67 -13.05
C ALA A 25 0.58 17.97 -13.57
N ALA A 26 -0.32 17.89 -14.56
CA ALA A 26 -1.09 19.04 -15.04
C ALA A 26 -1.91 19.69 -13.92
N HIS A 27 -2.61 18.87 -13.11
CA HIS A 27 -3.31 19.37 -11.93
C HIS A 27 -2.37 19.98 -10.89
N ALA A 28 -1.14 19.47 -10.75
CA ALA A 28 -0.15 20.06 -9.84
C ALA A 28 0.29 21.45 -10.30
N LEU A 29 0.48 21.66 -11.61
CA LEU A 29 0.76 22.96 -12.21
C LEU A 29 -0.36 23.96 -11.92
N VAL A 30 -1.63 23.54 -12.11
CA VAL A 30 -2.80 24.38 -11.81
C VAL A 30 -2.86 24.76 -10.32
N ARG A 31 -2.39 23.89 -9.42
CA ARG A 31 -2.29 24.15 -7.97
C ARG A 31 -1.10 25.04 -7.59
N GLY A 32 -0.32 25.52 -8.55
CA GLY A 32 0.81 26.43 -8.34
C GLY A 32 2.13 25.75 -8.00
N LEU A 33 2.23 24.41 -8.12
CA LEU A 33 3.54 23.76 -8.14
C LEU A 33 4.17 23.97 -9.51
N ASP A 34 5.47 24.23 -9.56
CA ASP A 34 6.12 24.53 -10.83
C ASP A 34 7.57 24.07 -10.83
N SER A 35 7.94 23.33 -11.88
CA SER A 35 9.31 22.99 -12.20
C SER A 35 9.40 22.59 -13.69
N PRO A 36 10.57 22.71 -14.33
CA PRO A 36 10.73 22.28 -15.73
C PRO A 36 10.30 20.82 -15.94
N ALA A 37 10.76 19.89 -15.09
CA ALA A 37 10.41 18.48 -15.23
C ALA A 37 8.92 18.21 -15.00
N LEU A 38 8.25 18.98 -14.13
CA LEU A 38 6.81 18.85 -13.92
C LEU A 38 6.01 19.26 -15.16
N ARG A 39 6.46 20.29 -15.89
CA ARG A 39 5.84 20.72 -17.15
C ARG A 39 6.04 19.70 -18.25
N ASP A 40 7.25 19.16 -18.37
CA ASP A 40 7.54 18.09 -19.32
C ASP A 40 6.68 16.86 -19.02
N LEU A 41 6.57 16.48 -17.73
CA LEU A 41 5.76 15.36 -17.28
C LEU A 41 4.28 15.54 -17.58
N ALA A 42 3.75 16.75 -17.43
CA ALA A 42 2.36 17.07 -17.77
C ALA A 42 2.07 17.05 -19.28
N GLY A 43 3.10 17.12 -20.12
CA GLY A 43 2.99 17.07 -21.58
C GLY A 43 3.07 15.67 -22.18
N LEU A 44 3.36 14.64 -21.38
CA LEU A 44 3.47 13.26 -21.86
C LEU A 44 2.11 12.59 -22.03
N ASP A 45 2.07 11.57 -22.88
CA ASP A 45 1.00 10.59 -22.91
C ASP A 45 1.20 9.54 -21.80
N ARG A 46 0.10 9.05 -21.22
CA ARG A 46 0.12 8.04 -20.16
C ARG A 46 0.82 6.72 -20.58
N GLU A 47 0.90 6.44 -21.88
CA GLU A 47 1.54 5.24 -22.42
C GLU A 47 3.09 5.36 -22.44
N GLU A 48 3.65 6.57 -22.29
CA GLU A 48 5.11 6.85 -22.26
C GLU A 48 5.73 6.50 -20.89
N ARG A 49 5.54 5.25 -20.45
CA ARG A 49 5.83 4.83 -19.07
C ARG A 49 7.31 4.93 -18.67
N LEU A 50 8.23 4.83 -19.61
CA LEU A 50 9.67 4.93 -19.33
C LEU A 50 10.06 6.39 -19.09
N GLU A 51 9.62 7.28 -19.96
CA GLU A 51 9.83 8.72 -19.89
C GLU A 51 9.18 9.29 -18.63
N ILE A 52 7.96 8.86 -18.31
CA ILE A 52 7.27 9.21 -17.06
C ILE A 52 8.12 8.81 -15.85
N ARG A 53 8.72 7.61 -15.84
CA ARG A 53 9.52 7.14 -14.71
C ARG A 53 10.76 8.00 -14.47
N ASP A 54 11.44 8.42 -15.53
CA ASP A 54 12.61 9.29 -15.43
C ASP A 54 12.22 10.69 -14.94
N LEU A 55 11.15 11.26 -15.50
CA LEU A 55 10.66 12.58 -15.13
C LEU A 55 10.06 12.63 -13.73
N VAL A 56 9.46 11.55 -13.22
CA VAL A 56 9.00 11.46 -11.82
C VAL A 56 10.15 11.71 -10.85
N THR A 57 11.30 11.07 -11.10
CA THR A 57 12.48 11.21 -10.24
C THR A 57 13.08 12.63 -10.34
N ALA A 58 13.18 13.18 -11.55
CA ALA A 58 13.65 14.55 -11.77
C ALA A 58 12.71 15.59 -11.12
N THR A 59 11.39 15.39 -11.23
CA THR A 59 10.38 16.27 -10.65
C THR A 59 10.44 16.28 -9.13
N ALA A 60 10.55 15.10 -8.51
CA ALA A 60 10.71 14.98 -7.07
C ALA A 60 11.93 15.78 -6.56
N ALA A 61 13.08 15.61 -7.22
CA ALA A 61 14.30 16.34 -6.89
C ALA A 61 14.15 17.86 -7.04
N GLN A 62 13.54 18.34 -8.13
CA GLN A 62 13.33 19.77 -8.38
C GLN A 62 12.34 20.42 -7.41
N LEU A 63 11.30 19.69 -7.01
CA LEU A 63 10.30 20.14 -6.03
C LEU A 63 10.74 19.95 -4.58
N GLY A 64 11.94 19.40 -4.35
CA GLY A 64 12.56 19.29 -3.04
C GLY A 64 11.99 18.18 -2.15
N PHE A 65 11.44 17.11 -2.74
CA PHE A 65 10.99 15.94 -1.98
C PHE A 65 11.65 14.65 -2.48
N ALA A 66 11.79 13.69 -1.58
CA ALA A 66 12.27 12.35 -1.91
C ALA A 66 11.08 11.40 -2.11
N ILE A 67 11.26 10.40 -2.97
CA ILE A 67 10.35 9.26 -3.05
C ILE A 67 10.75 8.30 -1.92
N GLU A 68 9.82 8.04 -1.01
CA GLU A 68 10.07 7.16 0.13
C GLU A 68 10.40 5.73 -0.35
N PRO A 69 11.29 4.99 0.33
CA PRO A 69 11.60 3.61 -0.01
C PRO A 69 10.34 2.73 -0.03
N LEU A 70 10.32 1.70 -0.89
CA LEU A 70 9.20 0.78 -1.06
C LEU A 70 8.67 0.21 0.28
N GLN A 71 9.56 -0.14 1.21
CA GLN A 71 9.16 -0.64 2.54
C GLN A 71 8.33 0.40 3.32
N ALA A 72 8.74 1.67 3.32
CA ALA A 72 8.05 2.74 4.02
C ALA A 72 6.69 3.03 3.37
N VAL A 73 6.64 3.09 2.03
CA VAL A 73 5.39 3.26 1.29
C VAL A 73 4.44 2.09 1.53
N PHE A 74 4.95 0.86 1.49
CA PHE A 74 4.17 -0.35 1.79
C PHE A 74 3.54 -0.28 3.19
N GLU A 75 4.34 0.01 4.22
CA GLU A 75 3.86 0.13 5.60
C GLU A 75 2.79 1.23 5.73
N GLN A 76 3.00 2.35 5.04
CA GLN A 76 2.03 3.44 5.00
C GLN A 76 0.72 3.04 4.30
N ARG A 77 0.76 2.31 3.18
CA ARG A 77 -0.45 1.83 2.49
C ARG A 77 -1.22 0.81 3.32
N VAL A 78 -0.53 -0.13 3.99
CA VAL A 78 -1.17 -1.06 4.93
C VAL A 78 -1.83 -0.31 6.09
N ARG A 79 -1.14 0.68 6.67
CA ARG A 79 -1.69 1.55 7.72
C ARG A 79 -2.96 2.25 7.27
N GLU A 80 -2.96 2.83 6.07
CA GLU A 80 -4.11 3.55 5.51
C GLU A 80 -5.33 2.63 5.33
N ILE A 81 -5.11 1.41 4.81
CA ILE A 81 -6.19 0.43 4.66
C ILE A 81 -6.77 0.02 6.02
N ALA A 82 -5.90 -0.26 6.99
CA ALA A 82 -6.30 -0.62 8.35
C ALA A 82 -7.06 0.53 9.04
N ALA A 83 -6.59 1.77 8.88
CA ALA A 83 -7.24 2.96 9.42
C ALA A 83 -8.63 3.18 8.82
N ALA A 84 -8.78 3.03 7.49
CA ALA A 84 -10.08 3.16 6.82
C ALA A 84 -11.08 2.12 7.33
N TYR A 85 -10.65 0.88 7.55
CA TYR A 85 -11.48 -0.14 8.19
C TYR A 85 -11.91 0.27 9.61
N LEU A 86 -10.97 0.69 10.45
CA LEU A 86 -11.25 1.10 11.84
C LEU A 86 -12.17 2.32 11.93
N ALA A 87 -12.16 3.18 10.90
CA ALA A 87 -13.05 4.33 10.76
C ALA A 87 -14.46 3.94 10.23
N GLY A 88 -14.66 2.68 9.80
CA GLY A 88 -15.91 2.23 9.19
C GLY A 88 -16.08 2.67 7.73
N GLU A 89 -15.02 3.14 7.09
CA GLU A 89 -15.00 3.56 5.69
C GLU A 89 -14.80 2.38 4.73
N ARG A 90 -14.51 1.20 5.27
CA ARG A 90 -14.24 -0.02 4.53
C ARG A 90 -14.68 -1.24 5.34
N GLU A 91 -15.30 -2.22 4.67
CA GLU A 91 -15.63 -3.51 5.25
C GLU A 91 -14.37 -4.34 5.56
N PHE A 92 -14.42 -5.21 6.57
CA PHE A 92 -13.24 -5.97 6.99
C PHE A 92 -12.70 -6.88 5.88
N THR A 93 -13.58 -7.48 5.06
CA THR A 93 -13.20 -8.34 3.94
C THR A 93 -12.45 -7.57 2.87
N ASP A 94 -12.91 -6.36 2.55
CA ASP A 94 -12.26 -5.48 1.57
C ASP A 94 -10.90 -4.98 2.08
N ALA A 95 -10.81 -4.68 3.37
CA ALA A 95 -9.57 -4.29 4.01
C ALA A 95 -8.56 -5.44 4.04
N LEU A 96 -9.00 -6.65 4.40
CA LEU A 96 -8.20 -7.87 4.37
C LEU A 96 -7.66 -8.17 2.97
N SER A 97 -8.55 -8.21 1.97
CA SER A 97 -8.16 -8.45 0.57
C SER A 97 -7.19 -7.38 0.07
N GLY A 98 -7.41 -6.10 0.42
CA GLY A 98 -6.52 -5.01 0.06
C GLY A 98 -5.11 -5.17 0.65
N ILE A 99 -5.01 -5.52 1.94
CA ILE A 99 -3.71 -5.74 2.60
C ILE A 99 -3.01 -6.97 2.02
N LEU A 100 -3.73 -8.06 1.77
CA LEU A 100 -3.16 -9.27 1.18
C LEU A 100 -2.73 -9.07 -0.28
N ALA A 101 -3.44 -8.28 -1.06
CA ALA A 101 -3.02 -7.93 -2.42
C ALA A 101 -1.66 -7.21 -2.42
N LEU A 102 -1.42 -6.31 -1.46
CA LEU A 102 -0.11 -5.68 -1.30
C LEU A 102 0.95 -6.71 -0.91
N PHE A 103 0.65 -7.58 0.06
CA PHE A 103 1.56 -8.64 0.50
C PHE A 103 1.98 -9.54 -0.66
N TRP A 104 1.01 -10.09 -1.41
CA TRP A 104 1.26 -10.96 -2.55
C TRP A 104 2.11 -10.29 -3.63
N ARG A 105 1.90 -8.99 -3.86
CA ARG A 105 2.64 -8.22 -4.86
C ARG A 105 4.12 -8.03 -4.51
N TYR A 106 4.47 -8.00 -3.22
CA TYR A 106 5.82 -7.63 -2.78
C TYR A 106 6.54 -8.69 -1.93
N GLN A 107 5.92 -9.84 -1.66
CA GLN A 107 6.53 -10.93 -0.89
C GLN A 107 7.90 -11.38 -1.45
N ASP A 108 8.05 -11.46 -2.77
CA ASP A 108 9.29 -11.90 -3.43
C ASP A 108 10.42 -10.88 -3.29
N LYS A 109 10.08 -9.63 -2.93
CA LYS A 109 11.03 -8.56 -2.62
C LYS A 109 11.45 -8.56 -1.14
N GLY A 110 10.98 -9.53 -0.35
CA GLY A 110 11.21 -9.61 1.09
C GLY A 110 10.47 -8.52 1.88
N ILE A 111 9.40 -7.96 1.30
CA ILE A 111 8.62 -6.86 1.87
C ILE A 111 7.26 -7.40 2.32
N GLY A 112 6.96 -7.25 3.60
CA GLY A 112 5.70 -7.66 4.20
C GLY A 112 5.85 -7.91 5.70
N PRO A 113 4.89 -7.50 6.55
CA PRO A 113 4.93 -7.78 7.96
C PRO A 113 4.53 -9.23 8.22
N TYR A 114 5.16 -9.87 9.21
CA TYR A 114 4.84 -11.24 9.64
C TYR A 114 3.38 -11.41 10.10
N CYS A 115 2.67 -10.33 10.42
CA CYS A 115 1.24 -10.39 10.72
C CYS A 115 0.38 -10.76 9.50
N CYS A 116 0.90 -10.63 8.26
CA CYS A 116 0.22 -11.04 7.03
C CYS A 116 0.03 -12.56 6.91
N ASP A 117 0.91 -13.39 7.49
CA ASP A 117 0.73 -14.85 7.47
C ASP A 117 -0.57 -15.27 8.16
N ALA A 118 -0.90 -14.61 9.28
CA ALA A 118 -2.16 -14.85 9.97
C ALA A 118 -3.38 -14.26 9.25
N LEU A 119 -3.20 -13.19 8.45
CA LEU A 119 -4.24 -12.71 7.53
C LEU A 119 -4.49 -13.70 6.40
N LEU A 120 -3.47 -14.46 5.95
CA LEU A 120 -3.67 -15.53 4.98
C LEU A 120 -4.57 -16.63 5.56
N HIS A 121 -4.39 -17.00 6.84
CA HIS A 121 -5.30 -17.95 7.50
C HIS A 121 -6.74 -17.42 7.54
N LEU A 122 -6.92 -16.13 7.81
CA LEU A 122 -8.24 -15.49 7.79
C LEU A 122 -8.86 -15.50 6.38
N GLN A 123 -8.07 -15.22 5.35
CA GLN A 123 -8.53 -15.26 3.96
C GLN A 123 -8.88 -16.68 3.51
N VAL A 124 -8.06 -17.68 3.86
CA VAL A 124 -8.35 -19.09 3.58
C VAL A 124 -9.65 -19.51 4.27
N TRP A 125 -9.90 -19.08 5.50
CA TRP A 125 -11.16 -19.32 6.19
C TRP A 125 -12.36 -18.69 5.46
N LEU A 126 -12.22 -17.49 4.89
CA LEU A 126 -13.28 -16.84 4.09
C LEU A 126 -13.53 -17.57 2.76
N ASP A 127 -12.47 -18.02 2.09
CA ASP A 127 -12.55 -18.57 0.73
C ASP A 127 -12.93 -20.06 0.72
N VAL A 128 -12.57 -20.81 1.76
CA VAL A 128 -12.75 -22.27 1.84
C VAL A 128 -13.82 -22.61 2.86
N ARG A 129 -15.03 -22.97 2.37
CA ARG A 129 -16.19 -23.28 3.21
C ARG A 129 -15.97 -24.48 4.14
N GLU A 130 -15.07 -25.38 3.79
CA GLU A 130 -14.72 -26.58 4.56
C GLU A 130 -13.70 -26.30 5.67
N TYR A 131 -13.15 -25.09 5.74
CA TYR A 131 -12.18 -24.68 6.77
C TYR A 131 -12.91 -24.22 8.04
N ASP A 132 -13.75 -25.08 8.62
CA ASP A 132 -14.76 -24.68 9.62
C ASP A 132 -14.18 -24.38 11.03
N GLU A 133 -12.94 -24.77 11.32
CA GLU A 133 -12.50 -24.92 12.72
C GLU A 133 -11.84 -23.70 13.38
N THR A 134 -11.42 -22.67 12.63
CA THR A 134 -10.57 -21.60 13.22
C THR A 134 -11.38 -20.45 13.85
N PHE A 135 -12.39 -19.93 13.15
CA PHE A 135 -13.15 -18.75 13.61
C PHE A 135 -14.62 -19.05 13.92
N GLY A 136 -15.20 -20.12 13.36
CA GLY A 136 -16.58 -20.57 13.58
C GLY A 136 -17.69 -19.66 13.05
N SER A 137 -17.48 -18.34 12.97
CA SER A 137 -18.39 -17.37 12.35
C SER A 137 -17.67 -16.07 11.95
N ALA A 138 -18.40 -15.17 11.28
CA ALA A 138 -17.85 -13.88 10.82
C ALA A 138 -17.47 -12.93 11.96
N GLU A 139 -18.18 -12.96 13.09
CA GLU A 139 -17.93 -12.02 14.19
C GLU A 139 -16.57 -12.26 14.88
N PRO A 140 -16.17 -13.51 15.25
CA PRO A 140 -14.81 -13.79 15.73
C PRO A 140 -13.72 -13.50 14.70
N ALA A 141 -13.97 -13.78 13.42
CA ALA A 141 -13.07 -13.49 12.32
C ALA A 141 -12.79 -11.99 12.19
N GLU A 142 -13.84 -11.16 12.20
CA GLU A 142 -13.70 -9.71 12.19
C GLU A 142 -13.02 -9.18 13.46
N ARG A 143 -13.31 -9.76 14.64
CA ARG A 143 -12.65 -9.38 15.88
C ARG A 143 -11.13 -9.64 15.85
N ASP A 144 -10.71 -10.76 15.27
CA ASP A 144 -9.28 -11.06 15.05
C ASP A 144 -8.67 -10.05 14.07
N PHE A 145 -9.33 -9.81 12.93
CA PHE A 145 -8.89 -8.80 11.96
C PHE A 145 -8.74 -7.41 12.59
N ARG A 146 -9.71 -6.98 13.39
CA ARG A 146 -9.70 -5.69 14.07
C ARG A 146 -8.51 -5.54 15.02
N THR A 147 -8.19 -6.60 15.76
CA THR A 147 -7.02 -6.61 16.64
C THR A 147 -5.72 -6.41 15.84
N ARG A 148 -5.63 -7.01 14.65
CA ARG A 148 -4.48 -6.83 13.75
C ARG A 148 -4.45 -5.46 13.09
N ALA A 149 -5.61 -4.93 12.68
CA ALA A 149 -5.72 -3.60 12.09
C ALA A 149 -5.24 -2.51 13.08
N LEU A 150 -5.59 -2.63 14.36
CA LEU A 150 -5.05 -1.76 15.42
C LEU A 150 -3.52 -1.81 15.47
N ALA A 151 -2.93 -3.01 15.47
CA ALA A 151 -1.48 -3.16 15.47
C ALA A 151 -0.80 -2.62 14.19
N MET A 152 -1.48 -2.63 13.05
CA MET A 152 -0.98 -2.03 11.81
C MET A 152 -0.97 -0.51 11.88
N VAL A 153 -1.99 0.09 12.50
CA VAL A 153 -2.06 1.54 12.70
C VAL A 153 -0.94 2.02 13.62
N ASP A 154 -0.75 1.34 14.75
CA ASP A 154 0.30 1.66 15.74
C ASP A 154 1.72 1.36 15.24
N GLY A 155 1.83 0.58 14.17
CA GLY A 155 3.08 0.18 13.51
C GLY A 155 3.41 -1.28 13.74
N CYS A 156 3.43 -2.06 12.64
CA CYS A 156 3.59 -3.52 12.63
C CYS A 156 4.79 -4.06 13.44
N ARG A 157 5.84 -3.26 13.69
CA ARG A 157 7.00 -3.64 14.52
C ARG A 157 6.65 -3.85 15.99
N ALA A 158 5.53 -3.29 16.47
CA ALA A 158 5.02 -3.47 17.83
C ALA A 158 4.04 -4.66 17.96
N CYS A 159 3.73 -5.36 16.86
CA CYS A 159 2.74 -6.43 16.87
C CYS A 159 3.28 -7.67 17.58
N THR A 160 2.75 -7.95 18.77
CA THR A 160 3.06 -9.14 19.58
C THR A 160 2.38 -10.41 19.05
N ILE A 161 1.45 -10.27 18.10
CA ILE A 161 0.65 -11.35 17.48
C ILE A 161 1.38 -11.95 16.26
N ALA A 162 2.60 -11.50 15.94
CA ALA A 162 3.40 -12.09 14.87
C ALA A 162 3.68 -13.56 15.19
N SER A 163 2.94 -14.46 14.53
CA SER A 163 3.07 -15.90 14.71
C SER A 163 4.48 -16.35 14.29
N HIS A 164 5.26 -16.75 15.28
CA HIS A 164 6.30 -17.79 15.21
C HIS A 164 6.83 -18.17 13.82
N ARG A 165 7.72 -17.36 13.23
CA ARG A 165 8.83 -17.81 12.36
C ARG A 165 9.77 -16.64 12.08
N ARG A 166 10.68 -16.36 13.02
CA ARG A 166 11.95 -15.73 12.63
C ARG A 166 12.62 -16.71 11.67
N ARG A 167 12.75 -16.36 10.39
CA ARG A 167 13.75 -17.03 9.54
C ARG A 167 15.10 -16.78 10.24
N PRO A 168 15.87 -17.81 10.65
CA PRO A 168 17.20 -17.57 11.16
C PRO A 168 17.97 -16.85 10.05
N SER A 169 18.48 -15.67 10.38
CA SER A 169 19.41 -14.92 9.54
C SER A 169 20.54 -15.86 9.13
N ARG A 170 20.67 -16.09 7.82
CA ARG A 170 21.89 -16.63 7.22
C ARG A 170 22.84 -15.49 6.94
#